data_AF-A0A6J2UCP5-F1
#
_entry.id   AF-A0A6J2UCP5-F1
#
_cell.length_a   1.000
_cell.length_b   1.000
_cell.length_c   1.000
_cell.angle_alpha   90.00
_cell.angle_beta   90.00
_cell.angle_gamma   90.00
#
_symmetry.space_group_name_H-M   'P 1'
#
loop_
_entity.id
_entity.type
_entity.pdbx_description
1 polymer ?
#
loop_
_entity_poly.entity_id
_entity_poly.type
_entity_poly.pdbx_seq_one_letter_code
_entity_poly.pdbx_strand_id
1 'polypeptide(L)'
;MLQLSYVLVYCALLAPYYAYSQSESEVFKPGPCPKLPHPLPKATLKDKIFMVGIFTNGKSLRGSPNLTPCKLIDFRNPEGYTLIGTDNKSYFLFYVCTENNVDGKKFNFEIATAFVVPKGPDPGTDKRIREALDKNKLGLKEWFPFCKV
;
A
#
# COMPACT_ATOMS: atom_id res chain seq x y z
N MET A 1 -10.97 36.53 35.50
CA MET A 1 -11.87 35.79 34.60
C MET A 1 -11.48 35.92 33.11
N LEU A 2 -10.19 35.84 32.75
CA LEU A 2 -9.74 35.88 31.34
C LEU A 2 -8.94 34.65 30.89
N GLN A 3 -8.47 33.82 31.82
CA GLN A 3 -7.61 32.67 31.48
C GLN A 3 -8.39 31.44 31.00
N LEU A 4 -9.66 31.26 31.39
CA LEU A 4 -10.49 30.14 30.91
C LEU A 4 -10.83 30.24 29.41
N SER A 5 -10.95 31.46 28.90
CA SER A 5 -11.37 31.73 27.52
C SER A 5 -10.34 31.27 26.49
N TYR A 6 -9.04 31.41 26.80
CA TYR A 6 -7.97 30.99 25.89
C TYR A 6 -7.85 29.48 25.79
N VAL A 7 -8.00 28.75 26.91
CA VAL A 7 -7.89 27.28 26.94
C VAL A 7 -8.97 26.63 26.07
N LEU A 8 -10.21 27.14 26.11
CA LEU A 8 -11.31 26.63 25.30
C LEU A 8 -11.11 26.85 23.79
N VAL A 9 -10.50 27.97 23.40
CA VAL A 9 -10.18 28.26 21.99
C VAL A 9 -9.09 27.33 21.46
N TYR A 10 -8.05 27.05 22.26
CA TYR A 10 -7.03 26.06 21.88
C TYR A 10 -7.60 24.64 21.77
N CYS A 11 -8.50 24.24 22.67
CA CYS A 11 -9.18 22.94 22.56
C CYS A 11 -10.08 22.84 21.31
N ALA A 12 -10.81 23.91 20.96
CA ALA A 12 -11.65 23.94 19.76
C ALA A 12 -10.82 23.89 18.46
N LEU A 13 -9.65 24.52 18.43
CA LEU A 13 -8.73 24.50 17.29
C LEU A 13 -7.98 23.17 17.14
N LEU A 14 -7.74 22.45 18.24
CA LEU A 14 -7.04 21.15 18.23
C LEU A 14 -7.98 19.94 18.10
N ALA A 15 -9.28 20.09 18.37
CA ALA A 15 -10.27 19.02 18.22
C ALA A 15 -10.33 18.42 16.79
N PRO A 16 -10.33 19.20 15.69
CA PRO A 16 -10.28 18.62 14.35
C PRO A 16 -8.96 17.89 14.05
N TYR A 17 -7.84 18.34 14.64
CA TYR A 17 -6.54 17.68 14.49
C TYR A 17 -6.46 16.34 15.23
N TYR A 18 -7.10 16.23 16.39
CA TYR A 18 -7.22 14.95 17.12
C TYR A 18 -8.17 13.96 16.44
N ALA A 19 -9.28 14.45 15.87
CA ALA A 19 -10.19 13.61 15.08
C ALA A 19 -9.50 13.07 13.81
N TYR A 20 -8.59 13.83 13.21
CA TYR A 20 -7.82 13.39 12.04
C TYR A 20 -6.66 12.44 12.41
N SER A 21 -6.00 12.66 13.56
CA SER A 21 -4.89 11.82 14.04
C SER A 21 -5.32 10.49 14.66
N GLN A 22 -6.61 10.35 14.99
CA GLN A 22 -7.23 9.10 15.43
C GLN A 22 -7.89 8.30 14.31
N SER A 23 -7.72 8.67 13.03
CA SER A 23 -8.07 7.74 11.94
C SER A 23 -7.10 6.56 12.03
N GLU A 24 -7.53 5.52 12.74
CA GLU A 24 -6.84 4.27 12.80
C GLU A 24 -6.56 3.80 11.37
N SER A 25 -5.43 3.14 11.20
CA SER A 25 -5.03 2.56 9.92
C SER A 25 -5.97 1.38 9.66
N GLU A 26 -7.15 1.69 9.15
CA GLU A 26 -8.20 0.72 8.86
C GLU A 26 -7.79 -0.04 7.59
N VAL A 27 -7.72 -1.37 7.74
CA VAL A 27 -7.55 -2.29 6.61
C VAL A 27 -8.66 -2.04 5.58
N PHE A 28 -9.89 -1.84 6.06
CA PHE A 28 -11.05 -1.51 5.24
C PHE A 28 -11.34 -0.02 5.29
N LYS A 29 -11.36 0.65 4.14
CA LYS A 29 -11.77 2.05 4.06
C LYS A 29 -13.24 2.15 3.68
N PRO A 30 -14.00 3.12 4.21
CA PRO A 30 -15.34 3.38 3.73
C PRO A 30 -15.32 3.89 2.28
N GLY A 31 -16.31 3.48 1.49
CA GLY A 31 -16.52 3.93 0.12
C GLY A 31 -16.00 2.99 -0.97
N PRO A 32 -16.16 3.38 -2.25
CA PRO A 32 -15.73 2.58 -3.39
C PRO A 32 -14.21 2.60 -3.56
N CYS A 33 -13.69 1.70 -4.39
CA CYS A 33 -12.28 1.68 -4.78
C CYS A 33 -11.88 3.00 -5.47
N PRO A 34 -10.72 3.57 -5.12
CA PRO A 34 -10.26 4.79 -5.76
C PRO A 34 -9.90 4.53 -7.23
N LYS A 35 -10.19 5.51 -8.09
CA LYS A 35 -9.70 5.49 -9.47
C LYS A 35 -8.23 5.88 -9.48
N LEU A 36 -7.38 5.02 -10.04
CA LEU A 36 -5.95 5.27 -10.16
C LEU A 36 -5.68 6.40 -11.19
N PRO A 37 -4.96 7.46 -10.81
CA PRO A 37 -4.61 8.54 -11.74
C PRO A 37 -3.61 8.14 -12.83
N HIS A 38 -2.71 7.19 -12.53
CA HIS A 38 -1.60 6.84 -13.41
C HIS A 38 -1.38 5.32 -13.51
N PRO A 39 -2.38 4.56 -14.01
CA PRO A 39 -2.18 3.15 -14.30
C PRO A 39 -1.16 2.98 -15.43
N LEU A 40 -0.32 1.94 -15.31
CA LEU A 40 0.62 1.55 -16.36
C LEU A 40 0.01 0.43 -17.22
N PRO A 41 0.45 0.30 -18.49
CA PRO A 41 0.10 -0.86 -19.29
C PRO A 41 0.60 -2.16 -18.63
N LYS A 42 0.06 -3.30 -19.05
CA LYS A 42 0.49 -4.62 -18.55
C LYS A 42 1.99 -4.82 -18.73
N ALA A 43 2.61 -5.50 -17.77
CA ALA A 43 4.04 -5.81 -17.82
C ALA A 43 4.33 -6.82 -18.94
N THR A 44 5.45 -6.65 -19.62
CA THR A 44 5.88 -7.49 -20.75
C THR A 44 6.96 -8.52 -20.39
N LEU A 45 7.37 -8.56 -19.12
CA LEU A 45 8.39 -9.49 -18.65
C LEU A 45 7.95 -10.95 -18.89
N LYS A 46 8.89 -11.82 -19.22
CA LYS A 46 8.67 -13.28 -19.33
C LYS A 46 9.56 -14.10 -18.40
N ASP A 47 10.42 -13.44 -17.64
CA ASP A 47 11.34 -14.07 -16.70
C ASP A 47 10.65 -14.49 -15.40
N LYS A 48 11.37 -15.30 -14.63
CA LYS A 48 10.95 -15.65 -13.27
C LYS A 48 11.16 -14.50 -12.30
N ILE A 49 10.35 -14.44 -11.27
CA ILE A 49 10.33 -13.38 -10.27
C ILE A 49 10.15 -13.93 -8.85
N PHE A 50 10.42 -13.09 -7.86
CA PHE A 50 10.08 -13.29 -6.46
C PHE A 50 8.93 -12.38 -6.08
N MET A 51 7.91 -12.92 -5.42
CA MET A 51 6.92 -12.12 -4.70
C MET A 51 7.47 -11.80 -3.32
N VAL A 52 7.84 -10.55 -3.08
CA VAL A 52 8.61 -10.17 -1.88
C VAL A 52 7.75 -9.67 -0.73
N GLY A 53 6.56 -9.16 -1.02
CA GLY A 53 5.66 -8.67 0.00
C GLY A 53 4.56 -7.76 -0.55
N ILE A 54 3.84 -7.14 0.37
CA ILE A 54 2.73 -6.25 0.08
C ILE A 54 2.81 -4.95 0.88
N PHE A 55 2.28 -3.88 0.28
CA PHE A 55 1.93 -2.64 0.95
C PHE A 55 0.44 -2.61 1.23
N THR A 56 0.05 -2.22 2.43
CA THR A 56 -1.35 -2.03 2.82
C THR A 56 -1.49 -0.85 3.79
N ASN A 57 -2.74 -0.50 4.13
CA ASN A 57 -3.05 0.51 5.14
C ASN A 57 -3.21 -0.10 6.53
N GLY A 58 -3.31 -1.42 6.68
CA GLY A 58 -3.44 -2.06 7.99
C GLY A 58 -2.16 -1.97 8.81
N LYS A 59 -2.26 -1.51 10.07
CA LYS A 59 -1.13 -1.57 11.01
C LYS A 59 -0.62 -3.00 11.12
N SER A 60 0.68 -3.20 10.91
CA SER A 60 1.32 -4.48 11.16
C SER A 60 1.28 -4.82 12.66
N LEU A 61 0.78 -6.01 13.00
CA LEU A 61 1.00 -6.58 14.32
C LEU A 61 2.50 -6.83 14.44
N ARG A 62 3.18 -5.99 15.22
CA ARG A 62 4.64 -6.04 15.43
C ARG A 62 5.05 -7.43 15.90
N GLY A 63 5.66 -8.18 14.99
CA GLY A 63 6.39 -9.41 15.22
C GLY A 63 7.23 -9.66 13.99
N SER A 64 8.55 -9.75 14.12
CA SER A 64 9.42 -10.07 12.99
C SER A 64 9.09 -11.50 12.54
N PRO A 65 8.46 -11.71 11.37
CA PRO A 65 8.22 -13.05 10.91
C PRO A 65 9.59 -13.69 10.65
N ASN A 66 9.80 -14.95 11.06
CA ASN A 66 10.94 -15.73 10.59
C ASN A 66 10.75 -15.98 9.08
N LEU A 67 11.23 -15.05 8.26
CA LEU A 67 11.05 -15.07 6.82
C LEU A 67 11.87 -16.20 6.19
N THR A 68 11.18 -17.03 5.40
CA THR A 68 11.83 -18.06 4.58
C THR A 68 12.41 -17.44 3.30
N PRO A 69 13.40 -18.08 2.64
CA PRO A 69 13.90 -17.61 1.35
C PRO A 69 12.79 -17.54 0.30
N CYS A 70 12.83 -16.52 -0.56
CA CYS A 70 11.82 -16.34 -1.61
C CYS A 70 11.84 -17.50 -2.62
N LYS A 71 10.65 -17.97 -3.01
CA LYS A 71 10.49 -18.97 -4.06
C LYS A 71 10.39 -18.31 -5.42
N LEU A 72 11.17 -18.84 -6.36
CA LEU A 72 11.19 -18.37 -7.73
C LEU A 72 9.94 -18.86 -8.47
N ILE A 73 9.14 -17.96 -9.02
CA ILE A 73 7.91 -18.29 -9.74
C ILE A 73 7.95 -17.72 -11.17
N ASP A 74 7.26 -18.38 -12.10
CA ASP A 74 7.09 -17.84 -13.45
C ASP A 74 6.21 -16.60 -13.41
N PHE A 75 6.67 -15.50 -14.00
CA PHE A 75 5.87 -14.29 -14.04
C PHE A 75 4.65 -14.47 -14.94
N ARG A 76 3.48 -14.15 -14.37
CA ARG A 76 2.22 -13.99 -15.11
C ARG A 76 1.59 -12.71 -14.60
N ASN A 77 1.05 -11.90 -15.52
CA ASN A 77 0.29 -10.71 -15.12
C ASN A 77 -0.90 -11.18 -14.27
N PRO A 78 -0.99 -10.77 -12.99
CA PRO A 78 -2.06 -11.23 -12.12
C PRO A 78 -3.40 -10.66 -12.61
N GLU A 79 -4.41 -11.53 -12.72
CA GLU A 79 -5.76 -11.13 -13.15
C GLU A 79 -6.44 -10.26 -12.09
N GLY A 80 -7.07 -9.17 -12.52
CA GLY A 80 -7.72 -8.21 -11.60
C GLY A 80 -6.77 -7.22 -10.94
N TYR A 81 -5.47 -7.28 -11.21
CA TYR A 81 -4.48 -6.35 -10.69
C TYR A 81 -4.10 -5.30 -11.74
N THR A 82 -3.81 -4.10 -11.29
CA THR A 82 -3.34 -2.98 -12.11
C THR A 82 -1.86 -2.74 -11.86
N LEU A 83 -1.04 -2.68 -12.91
CA LEU A 83 0.36 -2.30 -12.76
C LEU A 83 0.44 -0.80 -12.46
N ILE A 84 1.12 -0.43 -11.37
CA ILE A 84 1.24 0.97 -10.93
C ILE A 84 2.68 1.46 -10.85
N GLY A 85 3.66 0.56 -10.82
CA GLY A 85 5.08 0.91 -10.81
C GLY A 85 5.93 -0.22 -11.38
N THR A 86 6.92 0.12 -12.21
CA THR A 86 7.93 -0.81 -12.72
C THR A 86 9.03 -0.04 -13.42
N ASP A 87 10.21 -0.64 -13.54
CA ASP A 87 11.26 -0.25 -14.48
C ASP A 87 11.43 -1.25 -15.64
N ASN A 88 10.52 -2.22 -15.76
CA ASN A 88 10.53 -3.36 -16.68
C ASN A 88 11.78 -4.25 -16.60
N LYS A 89 12.61 -4.13 -15.56
CA LYS A 89 13.90 -4.82 -15.46
C LYS A 89 14.15 -5.47 -14.11
N SER A 90 13.85 -4.76 -13.03
CA SER A 90 14.22 -5.17 -11.66
C SER A 90 13.01 -5.38 -10.76
N TYR A 91 11.92 -4.62 -10.96
CA TYR A 91 10.75 -4.71 -10.09
C TYR A 91 9.42 -4.42 -10.79
N PHE A 92 8.35 -4.90 -10.18
CA PHE A 92 6.97 -4.65 -10.58
C PHE A 92 6.11 -4.46 -9.33
N LEU A 93 5.22 -3.47 -9.37
CA LEU A 93 4.30 -3.13 -8.31
C LEU A 93 2.89 -3.17 -8.86
N PHE A 94 2.10 -4.12 -8.37
CA PHE A 94 0.74 -4.36 -8.79
C PHE A 94 -0.24 -3.97 -7.69
N TYR A 95 -1.23 -3.16 -8.02
CA TYR A 95 -2.30 -2.75 -7.15
C TYR A 95 -3.56 -3.57 -7.37
N VAL A 96 -4.24 -3.91 -6.29
CA VAL A 96 -5.59 -4.47 -6.31
C VAL A 96 -6.45 -3.75 -5.27
N CYS A 97 -7.72 -3.56 -5.62
CA CYS A 97 -8.73 -3.08 -4.70
C CYS A 97 -9.99 -3.94 -4.82
N THR A 98 -10.51 -4.36 -3.67
CA THR A 98 -11.73 -5.16 -3.59
C THR A 98 -12.79 -4.37 -2.82
N GLU A 99 -13.98 -4.25 -3.41
CA GLU A 99 -15.14 -3.66 -2.75
C GLU A 99 -15.98 -4.75 -2.06
N ASN A 100 -16.37 -4.50 -0.81
CA ASN A 100 -17.29 -5.33 -0.04
C ASN A 100 -18.49 -4.48 0.40
N ASN A 101 -19.66 -5.10 0.52
CA ASN A 101 -20.86 -4.44 1.01
C ASN A 101 -21.33 -5.15 2.28
N VAL A 102 -21.33 -4.45 3.40
CA VAL A 102 -21.75 -4.96 4.71
C VAL A 102 -22.81 -4.02 5.25
N ASP A 103 -24.00 -4.55 5.53
CA ASP A 103 -25.16 -3.79 6.04
C ASP A 103 -25.51 -2.54 5.20
N GLY A 104 -25.38 -2.66 3.87
CA GLY A 104 -25.65 -1.56 2.94
C GLY A 104 -24.54 -0.50 2.86
N LYS A 105 -23.46 -0.63 3.64
CA LYS A 105 -22.27 0.22 3.59
C LYS A 105 -21.21 -0.42 2.71
N LYS A 106 -20.71 0.35 1.74
CA LYS A 106 -19.57 -0.05 0.91
C LYS A 106 -18.26 0.20 1.63
N PHE A 107 -17.41 -0.80 1.64
CA PHE A 107 -16.03 -0.71 2.10
C PHE A 107 -15.11 -1.20 1.00
N ASN A 108 -13.90 -0.70 0.96
CA ASN A 108 -12.87 -1.21 0.08
C ASN A 108 -11.65 -1.66 0.87
N PHE A 109 -10.91 -2.60 0.29
CA PHE A 109 -9.64 -3.07 0.78
C PHE A 109 -8.61 -2.91 -0.33
N GLU A 110 -7.47 -2.30 0.00
CA GLU A 110 -6.43 -1.95 -0.95
C GLU A 110 -5.11 -2.66 -0.59
N ILE A 111 -4.47 -3.26 -1.60
CA ILE A 111 -3.14 -3.85 -1.50
C ILE A 111 -2.31 -3.45 -2.72
N ALA A 112 -1.02 -3.19 -2.51
CA ALA A 112 -0.03 -3.21 -3.59
C ALA A 112 1.02 -4.31 -3.37
N THR A 113 1.09 -5.27 -4.28
CA THR A 113 2.03 -6.40 -4.24
C THR A 113 3.31 -6.04 -5.00
N ALA A 114 4.45 -6.22 -4.34
CA ALA A 114 5.76 -6.00 -4.93
C ALA A 114 6.38 -7.33 -5.39
N PHE A 115 6.88 -7.32 -6.61
CA PHE A 115 7.64 -8.39 -7.22
C PHE A 115 9.01 -7.88 -7.67
N VAL A 116 10.04 -8.71 -7.53
CA VAL A 116 11.41 -8.39 -7.97
C VAL A 116 11.99 -9.51 -8.79
N VAL A 117 12.93 -9.20 -9.68
CA VAL A 117 13.69 -10.22 -10.42
C VAL A 117 14.76 -10.86 -9.52
N PRO A 118 15.31 -12.04 -9.89
CA PRO A 118 16.19 -12.81 -9.01
C PRO A 118 17.55 -12.17 -8.72
N LYS A 119 17.96 -11.22 -9.56
CA LYS A 119 19.15 -10.39 -9.31
C LYS A 119 18.95 -9.44 -8.12
N GLY A 120 17.75 -9.42 -7.54
CA GLY A 120 17.36 -8.61 -6.41
C GLY A 120 16.91 -7.21 -6.84
N PRO A 121 16.22 -6.48 -5.95
CA PRO A 121 15.97 -5.06 -6.13
C PRO A 121 17.31 -4.31 -6.16
N ASP A 122 17.45 -3.33 -7.05
CA ASP A 122 18.55 -2.38 -6.94
C ASP A 122 18.34 -1.43 -5.71
N PRO A 123 19.37 -0.75 -5.22
CA PRO A 123 19.27 0.15 -4.06
C PRO A 123 18.23 1.28 -4.20
N GLY A 124 17.77 1.58 -5.41
CA GLY A 124 16.74 2.59 -5.69
C GLY A 124 15.33 2.03 -5.82
N THR A 125 15.13 0.71 -5.66
CA THR A 125 13.84 0.05 -5.90
C THR A 125 12.79 0.44 -4.86
N ASP A 126 13.12 0.45 -3.57
CA ASP A 126 12.17 0.83 -2.50
C ASP A 126 11.67 2.28 -2.70
N LYS A 127 12.58 3.20 -3.01
CA LYS A 127 12.23 4.59 -3.31
C LYS A 127 11.26 4.69 -4.49
N ARG A 128 11.54 4.00 -5.61
CA ARG A 128 10.68 4.02 -6.80
C ARG A 128 9.32 3.37 -6.57
N ILE A 129 9.27 2.31 -5.75
CA ILE A 129 8.02 1.69 -5.30
C ILE A 129 7.16 2.71 -4.53
N ARG A 130 7.75 3.44 -3.57
CA ARG A 130 7.03 4.46 -2.79
C ARG A 130 6.57 5.62 -3.67
N GLU A 131 7.41 6.09 -4.57
CA GLU A 131 7.04 7.13 -5.56
C GLU A 131 5.86 6.68 -6.45
N ALA A 132 5.81 5.41 -6.83
CA ALA A 132 4.69 4.86 -7.62
C ALA A 132 3.37 4.83 -6.83
N LEU A 133 3.42 4.56 -5.53
CA LEU A 133 2.26 4.65 -4.63
C LEU A 133 1.78 6.10 -4.49
N ASP A 134 2.70 7.03 -4.22
CA ASP A 134 2.40 8.45 -4.07
C ASP A 134 1.83 9.06 -5.35
N LYS A 135 2.44 8.73 -6.51
CA LYS A 135 1.96 9.16 -7.83
C LYS A 135 0.51 8.71 -8.07
N ASN A 136 0.15 7.52 -7.60
CA ASN A 136 -1.21 7.00 -7.71
C ASN A 136 -2.14 7.43 -6.56
N LYS A 137 -1.68 8.34 -5.68
CA LYS A 137 -2.43 8.82 -4.50
C LYS A 137 -2.86 7.70 -3.56
N LEU A 138 -2.06 6.64 -3.48
CA LEU A 138 -2.33 5.48 -2.63
C LEU A 138 -1.69 5.67 -1.25
N GLY A 139 -2.50 5.66 -0.20
CA GLY A 139 -2.04 5.82 1.18
C GLY A 139 -1.37 4.59 1.82
N LEU A 140 -0.93 3.62 1.02
CA LEU A 140 -0.43 2.31 1.48
C LEU A 140 0.97 2.43 2.08
N LYS A 141 1.06 2.58 3.41
CA LYS A 141 2.33 2.86 4.11
C LYS A 141 2.99 1.64 4.74
N GLU A 142 2.20 0.63 5.11
CA GLU A 142 2.67 -0.50 5.91
C GLU A 142 3.20 -1.60 4.99
N TRP A 143 4.46 -1.99 5.19
CA TRP A 143 5.12 -3.04 4.42
C TRP A 143 5.08 -4.38 5.15
N PHE A 144 4.62 -5.41 4.47
CA PHE A 144 4.57 -6.78 4.95
C PHE A 144 5.42 -7.68 4.05
N PRO A 145 6.64 -8.04 4.47
CA PRO A 145 7.49 -8.96 3.71
C PRO A 145 6.95 -10.39 3.81
N PHE A 146 6.95 -11.12 2.69
CA PHE A 146 6.60 -12.55 2.65
C PHE A 146 7.81 -13.47 2.78
N CYS A 147 8.97 -12.99 2.32
CA CYS A 147 10.20 -13.78 2.28
C CYS A 147 11.42 -12.86 2.27
N LYS A 148 12.61 -13.47 2.43
CA LYS A 148 13.90 -12.81 2.23
C LYS A 148 14.46 -13.19 0.85
N VAL A 149 14.86 -12.17 0.08
CA VAL A 149 15.56 -12.33 -1.22
C VAL A 149 17.03 -12.62 -0.97
#